data_AF-A0A507SN06-F1
#
_entry.id   AF-A0A507SN06-F1
#
_cell.length_a   1.000
_cell.length_b   1.000
_cell.length_c   1.000
_cell.angle_alpha   90.00
_cell.angle_beta   90.00
_cell.angle_gamma   90.00
#
_symmetry.space_group_name_H-M   'P 1'
#
loop_
_entity.id
_entity.type
_entity.pdbx_description
1 polymer ?
#
loop_
_entity_poly.entity_id
_entity_poly.type
_entity_poly.pdbx_seq_one_letter_code
_entity_poly.pdbx_strand_id
1 'polypeptide(L)'
;MNKKLLSLSLAPIMTLTPVVLSASCAQKSRIKEKEKEVVALMVKKQIKITLSEKGIKPNSEEAKKESKNIKANVEKAAKDSLEKEKKALTSDDAYEKLLDGWIAFYKFLLTK
;
A
#
# COMPACT_ATOMS: atom_id res chain seq x y z
N MET A 1 -12.43 63.78 -24.51
CA MET A 1 -11.36 62.79 -24.65
C MET A 1 -11.26 61.95 -23.38
N ASN A 2 -11.08 60.63 -23.55
CA ASN A 2 -10.71 59.58 -22.59
C ASN A 2 -11.62 59.39 -21.36
N LYS A 3 -12.72 58.62 -21.44
CA LYS A 3 -12.82 57.14 -21.33
C LYS A 3 -12.05 56.53 -20.15
N LYS A 4 -12.84 56.16 -19.14
CA LYS A 4 -12.79 54.95 -18.28
C LYS A 4 -11.55 54.07 -18.46
N LEU A 5 -10.91 53.69 -17.34
CA LEU A 5 -10.51 52.31 -17.02
C LEU A 5 -9.77 52.29 -15.67
N LEU A 6 -10.53 52.42 -14.58
CA LEU A 6 -10.17 51.78 -13.31
C LEU A 6 -10.96 50.48 -13.24
N SER A 7 -10.57 49.52 -14.07
CA SER A 7 -10.85 48.12 -13.80
C SER A 7 -9.52 47.44 -13.52
N LEU A 8 -9.00 47.66 -12.30
CA LEU A 8 -8.24 46.59 -11.67
C LEU A 8 -9.23 45.43 -11.57
N SER A 9 -9.22 44.54 -12.57
CA SER A 9 -9.79 43.22 -12.40
C SER A 9 -9.05 42.60 -11.23
N LEU A 10 -9.72 42.57 -10.07
CA LEU A 10 -9.52 41.52 -9.10
C LEU A 10 -9.79 40.22 -9.86
N ALA A 11 -8.76 39.70 -10.54
CA ALA A 11 -8.69 38.29 -10.80
C ALA A 11 -8.66 37.66 -9.40
N PRO A 12 -9.65 36.85 -9.01
CA PRO A 12 -9.44 35.98 -7.88
C PRO A 12 -8.34 35.04 -8.36
N ILE A 13 -7.10 35.31 -7.93
CA ILE A 13 -6.06 34.30 -7.94
C ILE A 13 -6.64 33.21 -7.05
N MET A 14 -7.26 32.21 -7.69
CA MET A 14 -7.70 30.99 -7.07
C MET A 14 -6.45 30.35 -6.48
N THR A 15 -6.14 30.72 -5.24
CA THR A 15 -5.10 30.14 -4.39
C THR A 15 -5.60 28.80 -3.84
N LEU A 16 -6.09 27.95 -4.74
CA LEU A 16 -6.03 26.51 -4.60
C LEU A 16 -4.59 26.19 -5.04
N THR A 17 -3.61 25.81 -4.22
CA THR A 17 -3.63 24.63 -3.35
C THR A 17 -2.27 24.48 -2.64
N PRO A 18 -2.15 24.79 -1.34
CA PRO A 18 -1.12 24.15 -0.51
C PRO A 18 -1.67 22.85 0.13
N VAL A 19 -2.98 22.82 0.41
CA VAL A 19 -3.64 21.75 1.18
C VAL A 19 -3.81 20.46 0.37
N VAL A 20 -4.07 20.56 -0.94
CA VAL A 20 -4.22 19.36 -1.79
C VAL A 20 -2.88 18.64 -1.98
N LEU A 21 -1.77 19.38 -2.01
CA LEU A 21 -0.44 18.80 -2.17
C LEU A 21 0.02 18.08 -0.89
N SER A 22 -0.23 18.65 0.29
CA SER A 22 0.12 18.02 1.57
C SER A 22 -0.75 16.79 1.85
N ALA A 23 -2.04 16.83 1.52
CA ALA A 23 -2.93 15.67 1.60
C ALA A 23 -2.48 14.52 0.68
N SER A 24 -2.04 14.85 -0.55
CA SER A 24 -1.51 13.86 -1.51
C SER A 24 -0.22 13.19 -0.99
N CYS A 25 0.70 13.96 -0.40
CA CYS A 25 1.93 13.42 0.18
C CYS A 25 1.65 12.50 1.37
N ALA A 26 0.73 12.90 2.26
CA ALA A 26 0.33 12.08 3.40
C ALA A 26 -0.31 10.75 2.95
N GLN A 27 -1.20 10.79 1.95
CA GLN A 27 -1.84 9.60 1.39
C GLN A 27 -0.82 8.64 0.78
N LYS A 28 0.13 9.12 -0.02
CA LYS A 28 1.20 8.29 -0.59
C LYS A 28 2.08 7.63 0.47
N SER A 29 2.31 8.30 1.60
CA SER A 29 3.03 7.71 2.73
C SER A 29 2.25 6.55 3.34
N ARG A 30 0.95 6.76 3.64
CA ARG A 30 0.08 5.70 4.19
C ARG A 30 -0.03 4.50 3.26
N ILE A 31 -0.18 4.73 1.95
CA ILE A 31 -0.23 3.66 0.94
C ILE A 31 1.05 2.82 0.99
N LYS A 32 2.24 3.44 1.05
CA LYS A 32 3.50 2.71 1.14
C LYS A 32 3.63 1.89 2.42
N GLU A 33 3.13 2.39 3.54
CA GLU A 33 3.10 1.65 4.79
C GLU A 33 2.16 0.43 4.69
N LYS A 34 0.97 0.63 4.12
CA LYS A 34 -0.01 -0.44 3.89
C LYS A 34 0.51 -1.50 2.93
N GLU A 35 1.18 -1.12 1.83
CA GLU A 35 1.86 -2.06 0.92
C GLU A 35 2.86 -2.96 1.68
N LYS A 36 3.69 -2.36 2.55
CA LYS A 36 4.63 -3.12 3.39
C LYS A 36 3.90 -4.06 4.35
N GLU A 37 2.80 -3.61 4.96
CA GLU A 37 2.00 -4.42 5.88
C GLU A 37 1.38 -5.62 5.16
N VAL A 38 0.76 -5.41 4.00
CA VAL A 38 0.22 -6.50 3.17
C VAL A 38 1.30 -7.53 2.85
N VAL A 39 2.47 -7.08 2.37
CA VAL A 39 3.58 -7.99 2.03
C VAL A 39 4.02 -8.79 3.26
N ALA A 40 4.18 -8.14 4.41
CA ALA A 40 4.57 -8.82 5.64
C ALA A 40 3.53 -9.86 6.09
N LEU A 41 2.24 -9.54 5.98
CA LEU A 41 1.15 -10.46 6.30
C LEU A 41 1.09 -11.66 5.34
N MET A 42 1.27 -11.43 4.03
CA MET A 42 1.38 -12.49 3.03
C MET A 42 2.52 -13.45 3.34
N VAL A 43 3.72 -12.91 3.59
CA VAL A 43 4.90 -13.72 3.96
C VAL A 43 4.61 -14.53 5.22
N LYS A 44 4.08 -13.91 6.28
CA LYS A 44 3.77 -14.58 7.53
C LYS A 44 2.78 -15.73 7.33
N LYS A 45 1.74 -15.51 6.51
CA LYS A 45 0.75 -16.54 6.19
C LYS A 45 1.39 -17.69 5.41
N GLN A 46 2.17 -17.40 4.37
CA GLN A 46 2.80 -18.44 3.57
C GLN A 46 3.78 -19.27 4.39
N ILE A 47 4.55 -18.63 5.28
CA ILE A 47 5.43 -19.34 6.22
C ILE A 47 4.60 -20.26 7.14
N LYS A 48 3.53 -19.75 7.77
CA LYS A 48 2.66 -20.56 8.65
C LYS A 48 2.12 -21.79 7.92
N ILE A 49 1.63 -21.62 6.69
CA ILE A 49 1.07 -22.70 5.87
C ILE A 49 2.16 -23.71 5.50
N THR A 50 3.26 -23.26 4.88
CA THR A 50 4.28 -24.18 4.37
C THR A 50 5.00 -24.92 5.49
N LEU A 51 5.26 -24.29 6.64
CA LEU A 51 5.82 -25.02 7.80
C LEU A 51 4.83 -26.06 8.33
N SER A 52 3.54 -25.73 8.40
CA SER A 52 2.50 -26.67 8.82
C SER A 52 2.36 -27.85 7.86
N GLU A 53 2.32 -27.59 6.56
CA GLU A 53 2.21 -28.63 5.50
C GLU A 53 3.41 -29.56 5.48
N LYS A 54 4.61 -29.03 5.71
CA LYS A 54 5.84 -29.83 5.80
C LYS A 54 6.04 -30.49 7.16
N GLY A 55 5.17 -30.25 8.14
CA GLY A 55 5.32 -30.76 9.51
C GLY A 55 6.56 -30.21 10.24
N ILE A 56 7.11 -29.07 9.78
CA ILE A 56 8.31 -28.47 10.37
C ILE A 56 7.91 -27.73 11.64
N LYS A 57 8.56 -28.08 12.76
CA LYS A 57 8.33 -27.39 14.04
C LYS A 57 8.65 -25.90 13.92
N PRO A 58 7.77 -25.01 14.40
CA PRO A 58 8.08 -23.59 14.54
C PRO A 58 9.39 -23.42 15.33
N ASN A 59 10.24 -22.48 14.90
CA ASN A 59 11.53 -22.13 15.52
C ASN A 59 12.69 -23.12 15.32
N SER A 60 12.53 -24.21 14.57
CA SER A 60 13.67 -25.04 14.18
C SER A 60 14.63 -24.30 13.23
N GLU A 61 15.88 -24.75 13.15
CA GLU A 61 16.82 -24.23 12.14
C GLU A 61 16.31 -24.45 10.71
N GLU A 62 15.60 -25.55 10.49
CA GLU A 62 14.93 -25.83 9.22
C GLU A 62 13.82 -24.82 8.94
N ALA A 63 13.00 -24.47 9.93
CA ALA A 63 11.98 -23.44 9.80
C ALA A 63 12.58 -22.08 9.44
N LYS A 64 13.74 -21.73 10.02
CA LYS A 64 14.45 -20.47 9.69
C LYS A 64 14.94 -20.46 8.24
N LYS A 65 15.53 -21.56 7.75
CA LYS A 65 15.99 -21.69 6.36
C LYS A 65 14.81 -21.59 5.39
N GLU A 66 13.76 -22.35 5.64
CA GLU A 66 12.57 -22.38 4.81
C GLU A 66 11.87 -21.01 4.80
N SER A 67 11.74 -20.37 5.96
CA SER A 67 11.16 -19.03 6.09
C SER A 67 11.91 -17.97 5.29
N LYS A 68 13.25 -18.05 5.21
CA LYS A 68 14.05 -17.12 4.38
C LYS A 68 13.75 -17.29 2.90
N ASN A 69 13.67 -18.54 2.42
CA ASN A 69 13.35 -18.83 1.03
C ASN A 69 11.92 -18.37 0.67
N ILE A 70 10.95 -18.69 1.54
CA ILE A 70 9.56 -18.26 1.37
C ILE A 70 9.49 -16.73 1.34
N LYS A 71 10.15 -16.06 2.29
CA LYS A 71 10.17 -14.59 2.37
C LYS A 71 10.62 -13.97 1.04
N ALA A 72 11.76 -14.38 0.50
CA ALA A 72 12.28 -13.81 -0.76
C ALA A 72 11.30 -14.00 -1.94
N ASN A 73 10.74 -15.19 -2.09
CA ASN A 73 9.85 -15.51 -3.21
C ASN A 73 8.49 -14.82 -3.08
N VAL A 74 7.90 -14.86 -1.88
CA VAL A 74 6.58 -14.25 -1.61
C VAL A 74 6.68 -12.73 -1.62
N GLU A 75 7.75 -12.13 -1.09
CA GLU A 75 7.92 -10.68 -1.16
C GLU A 75 8.00 -10.19 -2.60
N LYS A 76 8.71 -10.91 -3.47
CA LYS A 76 8.79 -10.58 -4.89
C LYS A 76 7.41 -10.69 -5.56
N ALA A 77 6.74 -11.83 -5.41
CA ALA A 77 5.42 -12.05 -5.99
C ALA A 77 4.38 -11.03 -5.48
N ALA A 78 4.41 -10.71 -4.19
CA ALA A 78 3.53 -9.72 -3.58
C ALA A 78 3.77 -8.32 -4.15
N LYS A 79 5.03 -7.89 -4.31
CA LYS A 79 5.36 -6.59 -4.91
C LYS A 79 4.91 -6.52 -6.37
N ASP A 80 5.16 -7.57 -7.15
CA ASP A 80 4.73 -7.63 -8.54
C ASP A 80 3.19 -7.56 -8.67
N SER A 81 2.46 -8.22 -7.75
CA SER A 81 1.00 -8.14 -7.68
C SER A 81 0.52 -6.74 -7.31
N LEU A 82 1.11 -6.12 -6.28
CA LEU A 82 0.78 -4.77 -5.85
C LEU A 82 1.02 -3.74 -6.95
N GLU A 83 2.12 -3.88 -7.70
CA GLU A 83 2.40 -2.99 -8.83
C GLU A 83 1.36 -3.11 -9.94
N LYS A 84 0.89 -4.33 -10.24
CA LYS A 84 -0.19 -4.56 -11.21
C LYS A 84 -1.50 -3.93 -10.76
N GLU A 85 -1.90 -4.14 -9.50
CA GLU A 85 -3.12 -3.54 -8.95
C GLU A 85 -3.05 -2.02 -8.94
N LYS A 86 -1.90 -1.46 -8.55
CA LYS A 86 -1.67 -0.02 -8.56
C LYS A 86 -1.76 0.60 -9.96
N LYS A 87 -1.31 -0.13 -10.99
CA LYS A 87 -1.46 0.31 -12.40
C LYS A 87 -2.88 0.14 -12.91
N ALA A 88 -3.62 -0.86 -12.42
CA ALA A 88 -5.00 -1.12 -12.82
C ALA A 88 -5.98 -0.12 -12.20
N LEU A 89 -5.70 0.35 -10.97
CA LEU A 89 -6.55 1.30 -10.27
C LEU A 89 -6.23 2.74 -10.65
N THR A 90 -7.26 3.49 -10.99
CA THR A 90 -7.15 4.88 -11.48
C THR A 90 -7.05 5.92 -10.36
N SER A 91 -7.10 5.50 -9.10
CA SER A 91 -7.08 6.38 -7.93
C SER A 91 -6.31 5.79 -6.75
N ASP A 92 -5.48 6.61 -6.12
CA ASP A 92 -4.78 6.29 -4.87
C ASP A 92 -5.77 5.92 -3.74
N ASP A 93 -6.99 6.50 -3.72
CA ASP A 93 -8.02 6.17 -2.73
C ASP A 93 -8.61 4.75 -2.93
N ALA A 94 -8.84 4.38 -4.19
CA ALA A 94 -9.32 3.04 -4.52
C ALA A 94 -8.27 1.98 -4.17
N TYR A 95 -7.00 2.28 -4.45
CA TYR A 95 -5.89 1.41 -4.09
C TYR A 95 -5.70 1.33 -2.58
N GLU A 96 -5.77 2.45 -1.85
CA GLU A 96 -5.70 2.46 -0.39
C GLU A 96 -6.78 1.57 0.26
N LYS A 97 -8.03 1.64 -0.24
CA LYS A 97 -9.14 0.78 0.22
C LYS A 97 -8.91 -0.70 -0.10
N LEU A 98 -8.34 -1.02 -1.25
CA LEU A 98 -7.98 -2.39 -1.60
C LEU A 98 -6.92 -2.95 -0.64
N LEU A 99 -5.89 -2.15 -0.32
CA LEU A 99 -4.89 -2.52 0.67
C LEU A 99 -5.50 -2.75 2.05
N ASP A 100 -6.42 -1.90 2.49
CA ASP A 100 -7.15 -2.08 3.76
C ASP A 100 -7.92 -3.40 3.79
N GLY A 101 -8.62 -3.73 2.69
CA GLY A 101 -9.32 -5.00 2.54
C GLY A 101 -8.37 -6.21 2.64
N TRP A 102 -7.22 -6.15 1.98
CA TRP A 102 -6.20 -7.21 2.07
C TRP A 102 -5.60 -7.34 3.46
N ILE A 103 -5.29 -6.23 4.13
CA ILE A 103 -4.80 -6.24 5.52
C ILE A 103 -5.82 -6.92 6.44
N ALA A 104 -7.08 -6.52 6.36
CA ALA A 104 -8.15 -7.11 7.17
C ALA A 104 -8.30 -8.62 6.89
N PHE A 105 -8.30 -9.01 5.62
CA PHE A 105 -8.39 -10.40 5.20
C PHE A 105 -7.22 -11.25 5.73
N TYR A 106 -5.98 -10.81 5.55
CA TYR A 106 -4.83 -11.57 6.03
C TYR A 106 -4.73 -11.61 7.55
N LYS A 107 -5.09 -10.53 8.25
CA LYS A 107 -5.19 -10.54 9.72
C LYS A 107 -6.19 -11.60 10.19
N PHE A 108 -7.39 -11.62 9.61
CA PHE A 108 -8.41 -12.62 9.92
C PHE A 108 -7.90 -14.06 9.71
N LEU A 109 -7.21 -14.32 8.60
CA LEU A 109 -6.66 -15.65 8.32
C LEU A 109 -5.51 -16.07 9.23
N LEU A 110 -4.79 -15.11 9.81
CA LEU A 110 -3.69 -15.40 10.72
C LEU A 110 -4.16 -15.61 12.17
N THR A 111 -5.32 -15.07 12.53
CA THR A 111 -5.95 -15.23 13.84
C THR A 111 -6.68 -16.57 13.99
N LYS A 112 -7.09 -17.19 12.88
CA LYS A 112 -7.60 -18.57 12.84
C LYS A 112 -6.47 -19.59 12.79
#